data_AF-A0A5J9SRI4-F1
#
_entry.id   AF-A0A5J9SRI4-F1
#
_cell.length_a   1.000
_cell.length_b   1.000
_cell.length_c   1.000
_cell.angle_alpha   90.00
_cell.angle_beta   90.00
_cell.angle_gamma   90.00
#
_symmetry.space_group_name_H-M   'P 1'
#
loop_
_entity.id
_entity.type
_entity.pdbx_description
1 polymer ?
#
loop_
_entity_poly.entity_id
_entity_poly.type
_entity_poly.pdbx_seq_one_letter_code
_entity_poly.pdbx_strand_id
1 'polypeptide(L)'
;MANASIVLLPLLLMFSPVAMSAALAPAGAEEGSKDVYVVFISRGDYTDSVDYDLRLLASVVGSAEEAKEALVYHYSGIGFAARLESKHADQLSKKEGIAVLKDKMYHVEENV
;
A
#
# COMPACT_ATOMS: atom_id res chain seq x y z
N MET A 1 47.66 2.08 66.94
CA MET A 1 47.28 0.84 66.24
C MET A 1 47.52 1.07 64.76
N ALA A 2 48.57 0.46 64.21
CA ALA A 2 48.78 0.32 62.77
C ALA A 2 47.90 -0.87 62.30
N ASN A 3 47.47 -1.01 61.04
CA ASN A 3 48.27 -1.35 59.87
C ASN A 3 47.46 -1.10 58.59
N ALA A 4 48.19 -0.86 57.51
CA ALA A 4 47.73 -0.52 56.17
C ALA A 4 47.18 -1.72 55.36
N SER A 5 46.45 -1.36 54.28
CA SER A 5 46.31 -1.98 52.95
C SER A 5 46.55 -3.48 52.76
N ILE A 6 45.63 -4.16 52.06
CA ILE A 6 45.89 -5.05 50.90
C ILE A 6 44.53 -5.45 50.27
N VAL A 7 44.16 -4.86 49.12
CA VAL A 7 44.21 -5.34 47.70
C VAL A 7 43.01 -6.21 47.25
N LEU A 8 42.46 -5.79 46.09
CA LEU A 8 42.11 -6.60 44.91
C LEU A 8 40.65 -7.01 44.66
N LEU A 9 39.99 -6.24 43.79
CA LEU A 9 38.85 -6.62 42.93
C LEU A 9 39.28 -7.73 41.94
N PRO A 10 38.39 -8.65 41.53
CA PRO A 10 37.74 -8.53 40.21
C PRO A 10 36.22 -8.84 40.28
N LEU A 11 35.34 -8.05 39.65
CA LEU A 11 34.91 -8.21 38.25
C LEU A 11 34.30 -9.60 37.97
N LEU A 12 32.97 -9.71 37.96
CA LEU A 12 32.26 -10.48 36.92
C LEU A 12 30.72 -10.28 36.93
N LEU A 13 30.23 -9.85 35.77
CA LEU A 13 29.02 -10.28 35.06
C LEU A 13 27.72 -10.52 35.85
N MET A 14 26.70 -9.67 35.61
CA MET A 14 25.34 -10.11 35.23
C MET A 14 24.55 -8.91 34.67
N PHE A 15 24.87 -8.44 33.45
CA PHE A 15 23.86 -7.75 32.63
C PHE A 15 23.28 -8.80 31.69
N SER A 16 22.12 -9.35 32.05
CA SER A 16 21.35 -10.22 31.19
C SER A 16 20.26 -9.40 30.51
N PRO A 17 20.29 -9.21 29.18
CA PRO A 17 19.08 -8.83 28.46
C PRO A 17 18.26 -10.10 28.22
N VAL A 18 17.06 -10.15 28.82
CA VAL A 18 16.01 -11.07 28.36
C VAL A 18 15.74 -10.75 26.89
N ALA A 19 16.14 -11.67 26.01
CA ALA A 19 15.75 -11.63 24.62
C ALA A 19 14.25 -11.92 24.54
N MET A 20 13.45 -10.86 24.38
CA MET A 20 12.03 -10.98 24.09
C MET A 20 11.90 -11.43 22.64
N SER A 21 11.77 -12.74 22.44
CA SER A 21 11.45 -13.33 21.14
C SER A 21 9.99 -13.03 20.83
N ALA A 22 9.73 -11.84 20.27
CA ALA A 22 8.48 -11.58 19.59
C ALA A 22 8.54 -12.33 18.26
N ALA A 23 8.01 -13.55 18.25
CA ALA A 23 7.65 -14.22 17.02
C ALA A 23 6.57 -13.36 16.34
N LEU A 24 6.99 -12.47 15.46
CA LEU A 24 6.10 -11.97 14.42
C LEU A 24 5.70 -13.20 13.60
N ALA A 25 4.51 -13.73 13.88
CA ALA A 25 3.82 -14.49 12.86
C ALA A 25 3.81 -13.61 11.60
N PRO A 26 4.18 -14.12 10.41
CA PRO A 26 3.87 -13.39 9.20
C PRO A 26 2.36 -13.25 9.22
N ALA A 27 1.88 -12.02 9.45
CA ALA A 27 0.59 -11.63 8.96
C ALA A 27 0.70 -11.81 7.45
N GLY A 28 0.39 -13.01 6.98
CA GLY A 28 -0.08 -13.21 5.63
C GLY A 28 -1.32 -12.35 5.57
N ALA A 29 -1.13 -11.08 5.24
CA ALA A 29 -2.18 -10.29 4.66
C ALA A 29 -2.73 -11.18 3.56
N GLU A 30 -3.98 -11.58 3.69
CA GLU A 30 -4.77 -12.09 2.59
C GLU A 30 -4.66 -11.02 1.50
N GLU A 31 -3.65 -11.15 0.62
CA GLU A 31 -3.44 -10.22 -0.47
C GLU A 31 -4.61 -10.49 -1.41
N GLY A 32 -5.69 -9.73 -1.21
CA GLY A 32 -6.90 -9.86 -2.00
C GLY A 32 -6.51 -9.81 -3.47
N SER A 33 -7.03 -10.74 -4.26
CA SER A 33 -6.76 -10.76 -5.71
C SER A 33 -7.04 -9.38 -6.31
N LYS A 34 -6.03 -8.79 -6.96
CA LYS A 34 -6.15 -7.49 -7.61
C LYS A 34 -6.65 -7.67 -9.05
N ASP A 35 -7.70 -6.97 -9.41
CA ASP A 35 -8.24 -6.90 -10.78
C ASP A 35 -8.01 -5.51 -11.37
N VAL A 36 -8.08 -5.38 -12.71
CA VAL A 36 -8.06 -4.06 -13.35
C VAL A 36 -9.47 -3.46 -13.30
N TYR A 37 -9.55 -2.20 -12.88
CA TYR A 37 -10.76 -1.39 -12.90
C TYR A 37 -10.51 -0.12 -13.69
N VAL A 38 -11.52 0.30 -14.44
CA VAL A 38 -11.55 1.60 -15.13
C VAL A 38 -12.37 2.56 -14.29
N VAL A 39 -11.76 3.69 -13.94
CA VAL A 39 -12.31 4.76 -13.10
C VAL A 39 -12.60 5.95 -13.99
N PHE A 40 -13.86 6.35 -14.06
CA PHE A 40 -14.32 7.55 -14.73
C PHE A 40 -14.55 8.67 -13.72
N ILE A 41 -14.12 9.88 -14.06
CA ILE A 41 -14.21 11.05 -13.18
C ILE A 41 -15.02 12.13 -13.90
N SER A 42 -16.14 12.51 -13.28
CA SER A 42 -17.02 13.59 -13.73
C SER A 42 -17.23 14.55 -12.56
N ARG A 43 -16.25 15.44 -12.37
CA ARG A 43 -16.28 16.48 -11.34
C ARG A 43 -15.86 17.82 -11.91
N GLY A 44 -16.38 18.90 -11.34
CA GLY A 44 -15.99 20.26 -11.73
C GLY A 44 -14.56 20.64 -11.32
N ASP A 45 -13.98 19.94 -10.35
CA ASP A 45 -12.60 20.13 -9.87
C ASP A 45 -11.61 19.10 -10.45
N TYR A 46 -12.04 18.29 -11.42
CA TYR A 46 -11.16 17.33 -12.08
C TYR A 46 -10.12 18.09 -12.91
N THR A 47 -8.85 17.86 -12.59
CA THR A 47 -7.72 18.28 -13.41
C THR A 47 -7.22 17.08 -14.18
N ASP A 48 -7.17 17.21 -15.51
CA ASP A 48 -6.65 16.15 -16.39
C ASP A 48 -5.13 16.00 -16.24
N SER A 49 -4.70 15.22 -15.24
CA SER A 49 -3.30 14.94 -14.99
C SER A 49 -3.10 13.64 -14.20
N VAL A 50 -1.95 13.00 -14.46
CA VAL A 50 -1.52 11.81 -13.72
C VAL A 50 -1.40 12.09 -12.22
N ASP A 51 -0.99 13.30 -11.82
CA ASP A 51 -0.88 13.67 -10.40
C ASP A 51 -2.25 13.73 -9.69
N TYR A 52 -3.30 14.17 -10.38
CA TYR A 52 -4.66 14.15 -9.84
C TYR A 52 -5.09 12.69 -9.61
N ASP A 53 -4.90 11.84 -10.62
CA ASP A 53 -5.28 10.42 -10.56
C ASP A 53 -4.55 9.68 -9.45
N LEU A 54 -3.24 9.88 -9.33
CA LEU A 54 -2.42 9.27 -8.28
C LEU A 54 -2.86 9.71 -6.88
N ARG A 55 -3.20 10.99 -6.68
CA ARG A 55 -3.72 11.48 -5.39
C ARG A 55 -5.08 10.87 -5.05
N LEU A 56 -5.97 10.78 -6.03
CA LEU A 56 -7.28 10.16 -5.85
C LEU A 56 -7.14 8.67 -5.52
N LEU A 57 -6.25 7.97 -6.23
CA LEU A 57 -5.96 6.56 -6.01
C LEU A 57 -5.31 6.31 -4.64
N ALA A 58 -4.32 7.12 -4.26
CA ALA A 58 -3.66 7.06 -2.94
C ALA A 58 -4.65 7.21 -1.78
N SER A 59 -5.75 7.96 -1.98
CA SER A 59 -6.79 8.13 -0.97
C SER A 59 -7.56 6.85 -0.61
N VAL A 60 -7.41 5.77 -1.40
CA VAL A 60 -8.01 4.46 -1.11
C VAL A 60 -6.99 3.35 -0.92
N VAL A 61 -5.84 3.39 -1.62
CA VAL A 61 -4.83 2.32 -1.49
C VAL A 61 -3.89 2.50 -0.31
N GLY A 62 -3.73 3.73 0.22
CA GLY A 62 -3.00 4.00 1.47
C GLY A 62 -1.75 4.87 1.31
N SER A 63 -1.08 4.82 0.16
CA SER A 63 0.13 5.60 -0.11
C SER A 63 0.28 6.06 -1.56
N ALA A 64 1.19 7.00 -1.80
CA ALA A 64 1.50 7.48 -3.15
C ALA A 64 2.28 6.43 -3.95
N GLU A 65 3.13 5.65 -3.28
CA GLU A 65 3.90 4.55 -3.83
C GLU A 65 2.96 3.43 -4.33
N GLU A 66 2.03 2.97 -3.49
CA GLU A 66 1.04 1.96 -3.90
C GLU A 66 0.13 2.47 -5.02
N ALA A 67 -0.18 3.78 -5.04
CA ALA A 67 -0.96 4.36 -6.13
C ALA A 67 -0.20 4.31 -7.46
N LYS A 68 1.11 4.61 -7.46
CA LYS A 68 1.96 4.52 -8.66
C LYS A 68 2.06 3.09 -9.17
N GLU A 69 2.20 2.12 -8.27
CA GLU A 69 2.25 0.70 -8.63
C GLU A 69 0.91 0.18 -9.14
N ALA A 70 -0.20 0.67 -8.59
CA ALA A 70 -1.53 0.27 -9.00
C ALA A 70 -1.98 0.92 -10.31
N LEU A 71 -1.50 2.12 -10.66
CA LEU A 71 -1.91 2.83 -11.88
C LEU A 71 -1.48 2.05 -13.14
N VAL A 72 -2.44 1.67 -13.97
CA VAL A 72 -2.21 0.96 -15.23
C VAL A 72 -2.14 1.94 -16.39
N TYR A 73 -3.05 2.90 -16.44
CA TYR A 73 -3.15 3.84 -17.55
C TYR A 73 -3.92 5.10 -17.13
N HIS A 74 -3.56 6.24 -17.70
CA HIS A 74 -4.30 7.49 -17.58
C HIS A 74 -5.06 7.76 -18.88
N TYR A 75 -6.39 7.84 -18.80
CA TYR A 75 -7.26 8.23 -19.90
C TYR A 75 -7.50 9.74 -19.87
N SER A 76 -6.80 10.47 -20.74
CA SER A 76 -6.92 11.92 -20.83
C SER A 76 -8.38 12.38 -20.96
N GLY A 77 -8.75 13.29 -20.07
CA GLY A 77 -10.04 13.95 -19.98
C GLY A 77 -11.12 13.19 -19.22
N ILE A 78 -10.92 11.91 -18.89
CA ILE A 78 -12.02 11.07 -18.36
C ILE A 78 -11.66 10.18 -17.17
N GLY A 79 -10.39 9.95 -16.85
CA GLY A 79 -9.97 9.23 -15.65
C GLY A 79 -8.82 8.26 -15.89
N PHE A 80 -8.86 7.07 -15.30
CA PHE A 80 -7.71 6.13 -15.33
C PHE A 80 -8.12 4.66 -15.18
N ALA A 81 -7.19 3.75 -15.49
CA ALA A 81 -7.27 2.34 -15.13
C ALA A 81 -6.27 2.02 -14.03
N ALA A 82 -6.66 1.18 -13.06
CA ALA A 82 -5.79 0.74 -11.97
C ALA A 82 -6.04 -0.72 -11.56
N ARG A 83 -5.00 -1.39 -11.06
CA ARG A 83 -5.07 -2.71 -10.41
C ARG A 83 -5.45 -2.54 -8.95
N LEU A 84 -6.66 -2.95 -8.58
CA LEU A 84 -7.24 -2.75 -7.25
C LEU A 84 -7.76 -4.06 -6.66
N GLU A 85 -7.70 -4.16 -5.34
CA GLU A 85 -8.60 -5.04 -4.61
C GLU A 85 -10.04 -4.52 -4.69
N SER A 86 -11.02 -5.43 -4.68
CA SER A 86 -12.45 -5.06 -4.75
C SER A 86 -12.85 -4.02 -3.70
N LYS A 87 -12.28 -4.09 -2.49
CA LYS A 87 -12.56 -3.13 -1.41
C LYS A 87 -12.15 -1.69 -1.77
N HIS A 88 -11.02 -1.51 -2.49
CA HIS A 88 -10.54 -0.18 -2.90
C HIS A 88 -11.38 0.37 -4.06
N ALA A 89 -11.80 -0.50 -4.99
CA ALA A 89 -12.74 -0.14 -6.05
C ALA A 89 -14.09 0.31 -5.46
N ASP A 90 -14.61 -0.40 -4.46
CA ASP A 90 -15.84 -0.05 -3.74
C ASP A 90 -15.71 1.26 -2.95
N GLN A 91 -14.52 1.60 -2.47
CA GLN A 91 -14.27 2.89 -1.81
C GLN A 91 -14.22 4.05 -2.82
N LEU A 92 -13.66 3.83 -4.01
CA LEU A 92 -13.66 4.84 -5.07
C LEU A 92 -15.08 5.11 -5.58
N SER A 93 -15.89 4.07 -5.80
CA SER A 93 -17.26 4.21 -6.31
C SER A 93 -18.21 4.97 -5.38
N LYS A 94 -17.86 5.06 -4.08
CA LYS A 94 -18.61 5.84 -3.08
C LYS A 94 -18.31 7.33 -3.12
N LYS A 95 -17.24 7.76 -3.80
CA LYS A 95 -16.91 9.17 -3.91
C LYS A 95 -17.78 9.82 -5.00
N GLU A 96 -18.28 11.01 -4.73
CA GLU A 96 -19.11 11.76 -5.68
C GLU A 96 -18.42 11.93 -7.04
N GLY A 97 -19.18 11.87 -8.15
CA GLY A 97 -18.65 12.08 -9.49
C GLY A 97 -17.67 11.01 -9.98
N ILE A 98 -17.64 9.82 -9.34
CA ILE A 98 -16.80 8.71 -9.78
C ILE A 98 -17.67 7.52 -10.17
N ALA A 99 -17.38 6.93 -11.33
CA ALA A 99 -17.88 5.61 -11.71
C ALA A 99 -16.70 4.64 -11.83
N VAL A 100 -16.87 3.41 -11.35
CA VAL A 100 -15.83 2.37 -11.39
C VAL A 100 -16.40 1.13 -12.06
N LEU A 101 -15.72 0.65 -13.10
CA LEU A 101 -16.11 -0.54 -13.85
C LEU A 101 -14.97 -1.56 -13.79
N LYS A 102 -15.26 -2.81 -13.44
CA LYS A 102 -14.28 -3.89 -13.55
C LYS A 102 -13.99 -4.16 -15.03
N ASP A 103 -12.72 -4.16 -15.40
CA ASP A 103 -12.30 -4.44 -16.76
C ASP A 103 -12.62 -5.90 -17.15
N LYS A 104 -12.84 -6.12 -18.45
CA LYS A 104 -13.09 -7.44 -19.03
C LYS A 104 -12.16 -7.66 -20.20
N MET A 105 -11.32 -8.68 -20.09
CA MET A 105 -10.50 -9.12 -21.21
C MET A 105 -11.35 -9.97 -22.16
N TYR A 106 -11.31 -9.64 -23.45
CA TYR A 106 -11.95 -10.39 -24.51
C TYR A 106 -10.88 -11.02 -25.40
N HIS A 107 -11.07 -12.28 -25.78
CA HIS A 107 -10.28 -12.91 -26.83
C HIS A 107 -10.93 -12.63 -28.18
N VAL A 108 -10.15 -12.11 -29.12
CA VAL A 108 -10.59 -11.91 -30.51
C VAL A 108 -10.02 -13.05 -31.33
N GLU A 109 -10.88 -13.86 -31.94
CA GLU A 109 -10.46 -14.87 -32.91
C GLU A 109 -10.19 -14.18 -34.26
N GLU A 110 -8.98 -14.32 -34.77
CA GLU A 110 -8.61 -13.84 -36.11
C GLU A 110 -8.99 -14.91 -37.13
N ASN A 111 -10.03 -14.65 -37.93
CA ASN A 111 -10.37 -15.50 -39.06
C ASN A 111 -9.39 -15.20 -40.20
N VAL A 112 -8.38 -16.07 -40.34
CA VAL A 112 -7.43 -16.08 -41.48
C VAL A 112 -8.01 -16.86 -42.65
#